data_AF-A0A2G2W0M7-F1
#
_entry.id   AF-A0A2G2W0M7-F1
#
_cell.length_a   1.000
_cell.length_b   1.000
_cell.length_c   1.000
_cell.angle_alpha   90.00
_cell.angle_beta   90.00
_cell.angle_gamma   90.00
#
_symmetry.space_group_name_H-M   'P 1'
#
loop_
_entity.id
_entity.type
_entity.pdbx_description
1 polymer ?
#
loop_
_entity_poly.entity_id
_entity_poly.type
_entity_poly.pdbx_seq_one_letter_code
_entity_poly.pdbx_strand_id
1 'polypeptide(L)'
;MLEMQYDGKLVLSAYHFADPGYWLSSQDDKGNGEVNLVFNQRTASLYLVKDRFGNFQQYAYNKINGRNWIRVWKIPSEPCMVNAVCGAYGFCTSNDNETVNCDCLPGYVFFDPSNPDNGCHPEAMINFCANLSAANSKVEVIKDSDIPYQDVGDYEH
;
A
#
# COMPACT_ATOMS: atom_id res chain seq x y z
N MET A 1 -1.84 12.71 -0.58
CA MET A 1 -2.10 14.00 0.07
C MET A 1 -3.29 13.81 1.01
N LEU A 2 -3.37 14.52 2.15
CA LEU A 2 -4.61 14.53 2.95
C LEU A 2 -5.43 15.73 2.50
N GLU A 3 -6.61 15.47 1.97
CA GLU A 3 -7.49 16.47 1.38
C GLU A 3 -8.87 16.39 2.02
N MET A 4 -9.50 17.55 2.19
CA MET A 4 -10.89 17.65 2.57
C MET A 4 -11.70 17.95 1.31
N GLN A 5 -12.61 17.04 0.97
CA GLN A 5 -13.48 17.13 -0.19
C GLN A 5 -14.64 18.12 0.06
N TYR A 6 -15.29 18.54 -1.02
CA TYR A 6 -16.42 19.47 -0.96
C TYR A 6 -17.62 18.91 -0.18
N ASP A 7 -17.77 17.58 -0.12
CA ASP A 7 -18.80 16.88 0.65
C ASP A 7 -18.42 16.68 2.13
N GLY A 8 -17.32 17.28 2.60
CA GLY A 8 -16.84 17.19 3.97
C GLY A 8 -16.08 15.91 4.29
N LYS A 9 -15.90 15.00 3.31
CA LYS A 9 -15.11 13.78 3.51
C LYS A 9 -13.62 14.07 3.46
N LEU A 10 -12.86 13.29 4.20
CA LEU A 10 -11.40 13.30 4.19
C LEU A 10 -10.90 12.18 3.29
N VAL A 11 -10.04 12.55 2.35
CA VAL A 11 -9.40 11.62 1.43
C VAL A 11 -7.91 11.64 1.68
N LEU A 12 -7.32 10.46 1.85
CA LEU A 12 -5.89 10.28 1.90
C LEU A 12 -5.43 9.61 0.61
N SER A 13 -4.78 10.35 -0.28
CA SER A 13 -4.30 9.89 -1.59
C SER A 13 -2.79 9.66 -1.61
N ALA A 14 -2.29 8.98 -2.66
CA ALA A 14 -0.88 9.06 -3.02
C ALA A 14 -0.57 10.49 -3.53
N TYR A 15 0.57 11.06 -3.16
CA TYR A 15 0.97 12.39 -3.66
C TYR A 15 1.54 12.33 -5.09
N HIS A 16 1.93 11.15 -5.57
CA HIS A 16 2.69 11.00 -6.82
C HIS A 16 1.92 10.30 -7.96
N PHE A 17 0.75 9.71 -7.68
CA PHE A 17 -0.06 8.99 -8.66
C PHE A 17 -1.54 9.32 -8.46
N ALA A 18 -2.29 9.48 -9.56
CA ALA A 18 -3.74 9.70 -9.58
C ALA A 18 -4.52 8.38 -9.34
N ASP A 19 -4.05 7.56 -8.42
CA ASP A 19 -4.68 6.30 -8.03
C ASP A 19 -5.83 6.57 -7.03
N PRO A 20 -6.80 5.64 -6.88
CA PRO A 20 -7.89 5.78 -5.92
C PRO A 20 -7.33 6.07 -4.51
N GLY A 21 -7.99 6.98 -3.79
CA GLY A 21 -7.60 7.35 -2.43
C GLY A 21 -7.41 6.11 -1.56
N TYR A 22 -6.25 5.99 -0.89
CA TYR A 22 -5.95 4.90 0.04
C TYR A 22 -6.99 4.77 1.13
N TRP A 23 -7.59 5.90 1.50
CA TRP A 23 -8.65 5.95 2.49
C TRP A 23 -9.58 7.11 2.19
N LEU A 24 -10.87 6.85 2.40
CA LEU A 24 -11.93 7.82 2.29
C LEU A 24 -12.78 7.68 3.55
N SER A 25 -13.02 8.78 4.25
CA SER A 25 -13.96 8.78 5.38
C SER A 25 -15.36 8.47 4.84
N SER A 26 -15.77 7.21 4.89
CA SER A 26 -17.09 6.74 4.48
C SER A 26 -17.84 6.18 5.70
N GLN A 27 -19.17 6.24 5.66
CA GLN A 27 -20.01 5.55 6.63
C GLN A 27 -19.79 4.04 6.50
N ASP A 28 -19.97 3.29 7.58
CA ASP A 28 -20.05 1.83 7.47
C ASP A 28 -21.22 1.42 6.55
N ASP A 29 -21.25 0.17 6.08
CA ASP A 29 -22.35 -0.38 5.24
C ASP A 29 -23.74 -0.31 5.93
N LYS A 30 -23.81 0.19 7.16
CA LYS A 30 -25.01 0.34 7.99
C LYS A 30 -25.39 1.80 8.26
N GLY A 31 -24.68 2.78 7.68
CA GLY A 31 -24.96 4.21 7.83
C GLY A 31 -24.58 4.83 9.19
N ASN A 32 -23.82 4.13 10.03
CA ASN A 32 -23.45 4.56 11.37
C ASN A 32 -21.96 4.93 11.45
N GLY A 33 -21.68 6.24 11.46
CA GLY A 33 -20.36 6.74 11.85
C GLY A 33 -19.86 7.84 10.93
N GLU A 34 -20.33 9.06 11.15
CA GLU A 34 -19.68 10.25 10.58
C GLU A 34 -18.29 10.40 11.24
N VAL A 35 -17.22 10.16 10.47
CA VAL A 35 -15.84 10.30 10.96
C VAL A 35 -15.48 11.79 11.00
N ASN A 36 -15.74 12.42 12.14
CA ASN A 36 -15.42 13.82 12.38
C ASN A 36 -13.97 13.98 12.86
N LEU A 37 -13.12 14.65 12.09
CA LEU A 37 -11.82 15.14 12.59
C LEU A 37 -12.02 16.47 13.35
N VAL A 38 -12.33 16.37 14.65
CA VAL A 38 -12.48 17.56 15.50
C VAL A 38 -11.12 17.98 16.08
N PHE A 39 -10.54 19.03 15.51
CA PHE A 39 -9.29 19.61 16.00
C PHE A 39 -9.55 20.72 17.02
N ASN A 40 -9.49 20.40 18.31
CA ASN A 40 -9.36 21.43 19.33
C ASN A 40 -7.89 21.60 19.73
N GLN A 41 -7.25 22.60 19.12
CA GLN A 41 -5.84 22.92 19.32
C GLN A 41 -5.44 23.17 20.79
N ARG A 42 -6.39 23.51 21.68
CA ARG A 42 -6.13 23.70 23.12
C ARG A 42 -6.14 22.38 23.90
N THR A 43 -6.91 21.40 23.46
CA THR A 43 -7.15 20.17 24.24
C THR A 43 -6.46 18.95 23.64
N ALA A 44 -6.14 18.96 22.35
CA ALA A 44 -5.50 17.85 21.68
C ALA A 44 -4.50 18.28 20.59
N SER A 45 -3.56 17.39 20.28
CA SER A 45 -2.79 17.38 19.02
C SER A 45 -3.05 16.07 18.29
N LEU A 46 -2.96 16.10 16.98
CA LEU A 46 -3.02 14.93 16.12
C LEU A 46 -1.74 14.84 15.29
N TYR A 47 -1.23 13.63 15.06
CA TYR A 47 -0.25 13.37 14.03
C TYR A 47 -0.67 12.17 13.18
N LEU A 48 -0.31 12.21 11.90
CA LEU A 48 -0.36 11.07 10.99
C LEU A 48 1.06 10.66 10.65
N VAL A 49 1.36 9.38 10.77
CA VAL A 49 2.64 8.79 10.31
C VAL A 49 2.37 7.68 9.33
N LYS A 50 3.32 7.51 8.41
CA LYS A 50 3.44 6.35 7.54
C LYS A 50 4.59 5.50 8.06
N ASP A 51 4.38 4.19 8.18
CA ASP A 51 5.47 3.26 8.52
C ASP A 51 6.29 2.85 7.28
N ARG A 52 7.31 2.01 7.50
CA ARG A 52 8.20 1.49 6.45
C ARG A 52 7.45 0.75 5.34
N PHE A 53 6.36 0.07 5.66
CA PHE A 53 5.55 -0.73 4.73
C PHE A 53 4.44 0.08 4.08
N GLY A 54 4.34 1.36 4.45
CA GLY A 54 3.36 2.26 3.91
C GLY A 54 2.02 2.27 4.61
N ASN A 55 1.88 1.59 5.76
CA ASN A 55 0.67 1.66 6.56
C ASN A 55 0.58 3.03 7.24
N PHE A 56 -0.64 3.59 7.28
CA PHE A 56 -0.89 4.86 7.95
C PHE A 56 -1.37 4.64 9.37
N GLN A 57 -0.88 5.47 10.27
CA GLN A 57 -1.27 5.45 11.68
C GLN A 57 -1.61 6.85 12.13
N GLN A 58 -2.75 6.99 12.80
CA GLN A 58 -3.16 8.22 13.45
C GLN A 58 -2.89 8.13 14.95
N TYR A 59 -2.34 9.21 15.49
CA TYR A 59 -2.10 9.35 16.91
C TYR A 59 -2.65 10.66 17.44
N ALA A 60 -3.20 10.60 18.64
CA ALA A 60 -3.72 11.74 19.36
C ALA A 60 -2.96 11.93 20.67
N TYR A 61 -2.71 13.19 21.03
CA TYR A 61 -2.15 13.58 22.32
C TYR A 61 -3.16 14.46 23.04
N ASN A 62 -3.59 14.06 24.23
CA ASN A 62 -4.43 14.88 25.09
C ASN A 62 -3.55 15.88 25.86
N LYS A 63 -3.74 17.18 25.63
CA LYS A 63 -2.91 18.24 26.23
C LYS A 63 -3.27 18.57 27.67
N ILE A 64 -4.48 18.23 28.11
CA ILE A 64 -4.96 18.58 29.46
C ILE A 64 -4.46 17.54 30.48
N ASN A 65 -4.64 16.26 30.18
CA ASN A 65 -4.35 15.16 31.11
C ASN A 65 -3.53 14.01 30.47
N GLY A 66 -3.13 14.14 29.22
CA GLY A 66 -2.39 13.08 28.52
C GLY A 66 -0.93 13.01 28.97
N ARG A 67 -0.42 11.78 29.05
CA ARG A 67 0.99 11.51 29.36
C ARG A 67 1.78 11.05 28.13
N ASN A 68 1.11 10.42 27.17
CA ASN A 68 1.70 9.83 25.96
C ASN A 68 0.78 10.04 24.75
N TRP A 69 1.36 9.89 23.57
CA TRP A 69 0.60 9.74 22.33
C TRP A 69 -0.15 8.41 22.34
N ILE A 70 -1.41 8.45 21.93
CA ILE A 70 -2.29 7.28 21.83
C ILE A 70 -2.54 7.03 20.35
N ARG A 71 -2.27 5.83 19.86
CA ARG A 71 -2.64 5.43 18.50
C ARG A 71 -4.15 5.26 18.45
N VAL A 72 -4.81 6.09 17.64
CA VAL A 72 -6.27 6.08 17.47
C VAL A 72 -6.68 4.99 16.49
N TRP A 73 -5.96 4.89 15.37
CA TRP A 73 -6.18 3.85 14.36
C TRP A 73 -4.93 3.62 13.51
N LYS A 74 -4.94 2.50 12.79
CA LYS A 74 -3.95 2.08 11.79
C LYS A 74 -4.69 1.52 10.59
N ILE A 75 -4.23 1.85 9.38
CA ILE A 75 -4.76 1.29 8.14
C ILE A 75 -3.64 0.79 7.21
N PRO A 76 -3.78 -0.43 6.66
CA PRO A 76 -4.75 -1.46 7.09
C PRO A 76 -4.50 -1.95 8.52
N SER A 77 -5.56 -2.46 9.15
CA SER A 77 -5.49 -3.05 10.49
C SER A 77 -4.64 -4.32 10.51
N GLU A 78 -4.63 -5.08 9.41
CA GLU A 78 -3.75 -6.21 9.20
C GLU A 78 -2.71 -5.85 8.12
N PRO A 79 -1.42 -5.78 8.47
CA PRO A 79 -0.41 -5.24 7.56
C PRO A 79 -0.17 -6.14 6.33
N CYS A 80 -0.45 -7.44 6.43
CA CYS A 80 -0.31 -8.36 5.29
C CYS A 80 -1.44 -8.27 4.25
N MET A 81 -2.48 -7.46 4.50
CA MET A 81 -3.48 -7.13 3.47
C MET A 81 -2.97 -6.10 2.46
N VAL A 82 -1.87 -5.40 2.74
CA VAL A 82 -1.25 -4.52 1.75
C VAL A 82 -0.56 -5.37 0.68
N ASN A 83 -0.81 -5.05 -0.58
CA ASN A 83 -0.15 -5.71 -1.70
C ASN A 83 1.35 -5.46 -1.69
N ALA A 84 2.13 -6.48 -2.04
CA ALA A 84 3.57 -6.40 -2.28
C ALA A 84 4.44 -5.96 -1.08
N VAL A 85 3.96 -6.11 0.17
CA VAL A 85 4.74 -5.83 1.40
C VAL A 85 6.07 -6.58 1.44
N CYS A 86 6.08 -7.84 0.99
CA CYS A 86 7.25 -8.71 0.99
C CYS A 86 7.88 -8.87 -0.39
N GLY A 87 7.61 -7.96 -1.33
CA GLY A 87 8.15 -8.01 -2.68
C GLY A 87 7.72 -9.23 -3.49
N ALA A 88 8.41 -9.45 -4.62
CA ALA A 88 8.11 -10.57 -5.52
C ALA A 88 8.46 -11.91 -4.88
N TYR A 89 7.59 -12.91 -5.03
CA TYR A 89 7.77 -14.28 -4.52
C TYR A 89 7.98 -14.41 -3.00
N GLY A 90 7.77 -13.34 -2.25
CA GLY A 90 7.71 -13.36 -0.79
C GLY A 90 6.28 -13.55 -0.30
N PHE A 91 6.12 -14.12 0.90
CA PHE A 91 4.84 -14.21 1.59
C PHE A 91 4.90 -13.44 2.92
N CYS A 92 3.79 -12.82 3.27
CA CYS A 92 3.67 -12.00 4.48
C CYS A 92 2.99 -12.79 5.61
N THR A 93 3.53 -12.65 6.81
CA THR A 93 2.91 -13.12 8.05
C THR A 93 2.94 -12.02 9.11
N SER A 94 1.88 -11.95 9.92
CA SER A 94 1.81 -11.05 11.06
C SER A 94 1.02 -11.73 12.17
N ASN A 95 1.69 -12.05 13.28
CA ASN A 95 1.06 -12.78 14.39
C ASN A 95 0.31 -11.85 15.35
N ASP A 96 0.71 -10.57 15.40
CA ASP A 96 0.23 -9.56 16.33
C ASP A 96 -0.49 -8.39 15.62
N ASN A 97 -0.65 -8.45 14.29
CA ASN A 97 -1.13 -7.36 13.44
C ASN A 97 -0.32 -6.05 13.54
N GLU A 98 0.89 -6.13 14.10
CA GLU A 98 1.80 -5.00 14.26
C GLU A 98 3.09 -5.23 13.49
N THR A 99 3.67 -6.42 13.64
CA THR A 99 4.94 -6.81 13.08
C THR A 99 4.72 -7.57 11.77
N VAL A 100 5.33 -7.08 10.71
CA VAL A 100 5.40 -7.77 9.41
C VAL A 100 6.61 -8.69 9.43
N ASN A 101 6.41 -9.94 9.07
CA ASN A 101 7.49 -10.88 8.80
C ASN A 101 7.36 -11.41 7.36
N CYS A 102 8.44 -11.21 6.60
CA CYS A 102 8.54 -11.63 5.21
C CYS A 102 9.45 -12.85 5.09
N ASP A 103 9.00 -13.83 4.34
CA ASP A 103 9.76 -15.04 4.05
C ASP A 103 9.49 -15.50 2.61
N CYS A 104 10.35 -16.37 2.09
CA CYS A 104 10.31 -16.79 0.69
C CYS A 104 9.42 -18.01 0.49
N LEU A 105 8.73 -18.06 -0.65
CA LEU A 105 8.04 -19.28 -1.07
C LEU A 105 9.04 -20.45 -1.21
N PRO A 106 8.61 -21.71 -1.02
CA PRO A 106 9.50 -22.86 -1.17
C PRO A 106 10.24 -22.87 -2.52
N GLY A 107 11.57 -23.03 -2.50
CA GLY A 107 12.44 -23.00 -3.68
C GLY A 107 12.94 -21.60 -4.10
N TYR A 108 12.59 -20.57 -3.33
CA TYR A 108 13.07 -19.21 -3.51
C TYR A 108 13.98 -18.81 -2.35
N VAL A 109 14.90 -17.89 -2.64
CA VAL A 109 15.83 -17.29 -1.66
C VAL A 109 15.70 -15.77 -1.69
N PHE A 110 16.05 -15.11 -0.60
CA PHE A 110 15.98 -13.64 -0.52
C PHE A 110 16.87 -12.98 -1.56
N PHE A 111 16.36 -11.92 -2.18
CA PHE A 111 17.15 -11.07 -3.07
C PHE A 111 18.25 -10.32 -2.32
N ASP A 112 17.90 -9.78 -1.15
CA ASP A 112 18.85 -9.21 -0.20
C ASP A 112 18.51 -9.75 1.19
N PRO A 113 19.33 -10.68 1.75
CA PRO A 113 19.12 -11.20 3.09
C PRO A 113 19.11 -10.13 4.19
N SER A 114 19.70 -8.96 3.95
CA SER A 114 19.68 -7.82 4.90
C SER A 114 18.36 -7.05 4.84
N ASN A 115 17.58 -7.23 3.77
CA ASN A 115 16.31 -6.58 3.56
C ASN A 115 15.28 -7.56 2.93
N PRO A 116 14.70 -8.45 3.76
CA PRO A 116 13.70 -9.45 3.34
C PRO A 116 12.49 -8.87 2.58
N ASP A 117 12.16 -7.61 2.85
CA ASP A 117 11.01 -6.91 2.25
C ASP A 117 11.19 -6.66 0.75
N ASN A 118 12.43 -6.72 0.25
CA ASN A 118 12.74 -6.57 -1.17
C ASN A 118 12.30 -7.78 -2.00
N GLY A 119 11.87 -8.86 -1.35
CA GLY A 119 11.39 -10.08 -1.98
C GLY A 119 12.48 -11.09 -2.27
N CYS A 120 12.10 -12.06 -3.11
CA CYS A 120 12.84 -13.29 -3.32
C CYS A 120 13.06 -13.55 -4.81
N HIS A 121 13.97 -14.47 -5.11
CA HIS A 121 14.18 -14.98 -6.46
C HIS A 121 14.38 -16.49 -6.44
N PRO A 122 14.18 -17.19 -7.57
CA PRO A 122 14.49 -18.61 -7.66
C PRO A 122 15.95 -18.87 -7.32
N GLU A 123 16.23 -19.89 -6.50
CA GLU A 123 17.61 -20.28 -6.15
C GLU A 123 18.38 -20.73 -7.41
N ALA A 124 17.71 -21.47 -8.29
CA ALA A 124 18.21 -21.82 -9.60
C ALA A 124 17.55 -20.93 -10.66
N MET A 125 18.35 -20.20 -11.44
CA MET A 125 17.86 -19.59 -12.66
C MET A 125 17.49 -20.70 -13.65
N ILE A 126 16.22 -21.09 -13.68
CA ILE A 126 15.69 -21.91 -14.77
C ILE A 126 15.65 -21.01 -16.00
N ASN A 127 16.63 -21.16 -16.87
CA ASN A 127 16.56 -20.55 -18.18
C ASN A 127 15.53 -21.31 -19.02
N PHE A 128 14.26 -20.94 -18.89
CA PHE A 128 13.18 -21.47 -19.73
C PHE A 128 13.46 -21.23 -21.23
N CYS A 129 14.28 -20.23 -21.57
CA CYS A 129 14.71 -19.94 -22.93
C CYS A 129 15.89 -20.80 -23.41
N ALA A 130 16.58 -21.57 -22.55
CA ALA A 130 17.71 -22.40 -22.98
C ALA A 130 17.28 -23.60 -23.84
N ASN A 131 16.04 -24.09 -23.67
CA ASN A 131 15.47 -25.17 -24.48
C ASN A 131 14.67 -24.67 -25.69
N LEU A 132 14.44 -23.37 -25.78
CA LEU A 132 14.06 -22.75 -27.06
C LEU A 132 15.36 -22.57 -27.83
N SER A 133 15.83 -23.65 -28.47
CA SER A 133 16.72 -23.55 -29.63
C SER A 133 16.17 -22.41 -30.46
N ALA A 134 16.94 -21.32 -30.57
CA ALA A 134 16.56 -20.04 -31.16
C ALA A 134 15.51 -20.26 -32.26
N ALA A 135 14.24 -20.17 -31.89
CA ALA A 135 13.17 -20.69 -32.72
C ALA A 135 12.87 -19.63 -33.77
N ASN A 136 13.79 -19.45 -34.74
CA ASN A 136 13.76 -18.46 -35.82
C ASN A 136 12.84 -17.26 -35.50
N SER A 137 13.11 -16.58 -34.40
CA SER A 137 12.25 -15.51 -33.92
C SER A 137 12.53 -14.30 -34.80
N LYS A 138 11.64 -14.07 -35.76
CA LYS A 138 11.72 -12.90 -36.64
C LYS A 138 11.33 -11.68 -35.82
N VAL A 139 12.33 -10.89 -35.43
CA VAL A 139 12.10 -9.60 -34.78
C VAL A 139 11.63 -8.63 -35.86
N GLU A 140 10.34 -8.29 -35.83
CA GLU A 140 9.78 -7.24 -36.69
C GLU A 140 9.59 -5.97 -35.88
N VAL A 141 10.13 -4.86 -36.39
CA VAL A 141 9.92 -3.53 -35.82
C VAL A 141 8.54 -3.06 -36.26
N ILE A 142 7.61 -2.99 -35.31
CA ILE A 142 6.32 -2.33 -35.52
C ILE A 142 6.58 -0.83 -35.32
N LYS A 143 6.41 -0.03 -36.38
CA LYS A 143 6.42 1.43 -36.29
C LYS A 143 5.06 1.90 -35.78
N ASP A 144 5.01 2.98 -35.00
CA ASP A 144 3.79 3.50 -34.35
C ASP A 144 3.09 2.49 -33.41
N SER A 145 3.87 1.67 -32.69
CA SER A 145 3.35 0.73 -31.69
C SER A 145 3.10 1.37 -30.32
N ASP A 146 2.84 2.68 -30.27
CA ASP A 146 2.30 3.28 -29.07
C ASP A 146 1.02 2.51 -28.75
N ILE A 147 1.00 1.84 -27.59
CA ILE A 147 -0.20 1.15 -27.11
C ILE A 147 -1.27 2.25 -27.09
N PRO A 148 -2.32 2.16 -27.92
CA PRO A 148 -3.36 3.17 -27.88
C PRO A 148 -3.91 3.14 -26.47
N TYR A 149 -3.67 4.22 -25.73
CA TYR A 149 -4.37 4.48 -24.50
C TYR A 149 -5.84 4.53 -24.90
N GLN A 150 -6.57 3.43 -24.67
CA GLN A 150 -8.01 3.50 -24.76
C GLN A 150 -8.40 4.52 -23.69
N ASP A 151 -8.97 5.65 -24.12
CA ASP A 151 -9.80 6.49 -23.28
C ASP A 151 -10.94 5.61 -22.75
N VAL A 152 -10.64 4.82 -21.72
CA VAL A 152 -11.65 4.26 -20.85
C VAL A 152 -12.12 5.47 -20.08
N GLY A 153 -13.15 6.11 -20.61
CA GLY A 153 -13.81 7.23 -19.96
C GLY A 153 -14.12 6.84 -18.53
N ASP A 154 -13.55 7.60 -17.60
CA ASP A 154 -13.96 7.62 -16.20
C ASP A 154 -15.44 8.04 -16.18
N TYR A 155 -16.33 7.05 -16.25
CA TYR A 155 -17.72 7.25 -15.90
C TYR A 155 -17.77 7.38 -14.38
N GLU A 156 -17.59 8.60 -13.90
CA GLU A 156 -18.09 9.01 -12.60
C GLU A 156 -19.62 8.80 -12.59
N HIS A 157 -20.09 7.91 -11.71
CA HIS A 157 -21.43 7.87 -11.16
C HIS A 157 -21.34 7.60 -9.66
#